data_AF-A0A0D8BBQ9-F1
#
_entry.id   AF-A0A0D8BBQ9-F1
#
_cell.length_a   1.000
_cell.length_b   1.000
_cell.length_c   1.000
_cell.angle_alpha   90.00
_cell.angle_beta   90.00
_cell.angle_gamma   90.00
#
_symmetry.space_group_name_H-M   'P 1'
#
loop_
_entity.id
_entity.type
_entity.pdbx_description
1 polymer ?
#
loop_
_entity_poly.entity_id
_entity_poly.type
_entity_poly.pdbx_seq_one_letter_code
_entity_poly.pdbx_strand_id
1 'polypeptide(L)'
;MPDPRLGPFPVDFRVHGLRTHSEAGARDDFEQMIAQLVDALHPGFRLIRLIGANPGSAGIDVFLGHLDDRIIAWQAKYLLPLVRESHRAQIRDSFRAAVRNAREYGYGIDRWILCVPGSLDQPTAMWWDRWRREQQAATSIRIDMWDENGLRARLGRPVAAHVRAAYYAWPRAAGYAWSGMADGPTPVTDPRPARRTTPADVSWLGGETVRVAARTCLLEGNPWERRGGDGSWVLREGTASLPGPPPRPVWFRHVLVRRPGFAADAKLATVDSQIRLLAEIGGRRGLPDLIEGQVTPVEAGLLSGRLAGPTWREVFGPPRRADRGPTRPRLHPVRPTGPGYPSPRPTAGPRLWGAPPGEGRAALGRTWAPNPSTAVALLRTAAGAGDVLAALHEAGHSHRALTPDGLILPGADPQAGPPTLRDLGLATVARHAEEGPAEYRAPEQERLGLHKPRIGVRTDVFRLAAMAYHCLTGVMPARGGPAPLRGLPLPFPVPDTLDEVLVRALDSDPARRPARIRVLADAFRVGADHLARWGY
;
A
#
# COMPACT_ATOMS: atom_id res chain seq x y z
N MET A 1 -22.56 -12.32 34.97
CA MET A 1 -23.26 -13.05 33.88
C MET A 1 -22.75 -12.49 32.56
N PRO A 2 -22.12 -13.28 31.67
CA PRO A 2 -21.76 -12.80 30.34
C PRO A 2 -23.03 -12.56 29.51
N ASP A 3 -23.06 -11.49 28.71
CA ASP A 3 -24.19 -11.13 27.85
C ASP A 3 -24.43 -12.22 26.77
N PRO A 4 -25.60 -12.91 26.76
CA PRO A 4 -25.90 -13.99 25.83
C PRO A 4 -26.15 -13.53 24.38
N ARG A 5 -26.08 -12.24 24.06
CA ARG A 5 -26.18 -11.71 22.69
C ARG A 5 -24.85 -11.69 21.93
N LEU A 6 -23.73 -11.97 22.61
CA LEU A 6 -22.42 -12.15 22.00
C LEU A 6 -22.23 -13.64 21.69
N GLY A 7 -22.84 -14.12 20.60
CA GLY A 7 -22.41 -15.38 19.98
C GLY A 7 -20.90 -15.34 19.72
N PRO A 8 -20.22 -16.50 19.57
CA PRO A 8 -18.76 -16.54 19.43
C PRO A 8 -18.34 -15.61 18.27
N PHE A 9 -17.65 -14.52 18.60
CA PHE A 9 -17.06 -13.64 17.60
C PHE A 9 -16.15 -14.50 16.71
N PRO A 10 -16.34 -14.53 15.37
CA PRO A 10 -15.49 -15.33 14.52
C PRO A 10 -14.11 -14.68 14.43
N VAL A 11 -13.20 -15.11 15.31
CA VAL A 11 -11.77 -14.79 15.21
C VAL A 11 -11.24 -15.54 13.99
N ASP A 12 -10.94 -14.86 12.90
CA ASP A 12 -10.29 -15.49 11.75
C ASP A 12 -8.84 -15.00 11.67
N PHE A 13 -7.87 -15.85 12.00
CA PHE A 13 -6.46 -15.46 11.97
C PHE A 13 -5.96 -15.13 10.57
N ARG A 14 -6.68 -15.54 9.50
CA ARG A 14 -6.38 -15.08 8.13
C ARG A 14 -6.46 -13.57 8.00
N VAL A 15 -7.18 -12.88 8.90
CA VAL A 15 -7.26 -11.41 8.93
C VAL A 15 -5.88 -10.75 8.99
N HIS A 16 -4.87 -11.37 9.60
CA HIS A 16 -3.52 -10.81 9.63
C HIS A 16 -2.91 -10.77 8.23
N GLY A 17 -3.11 -11.82 7.43
CA GLY A 17 -2.75 -11.86 6.02
C GLY A 17 -3.57 -10.91 5.16
N LEU A 18 -4.89 -10.89 5.37
CA LEU A 18 -5.82 -10.01 4.65
C LEU A 18 -5.49 -8.53 4.92
N ARG A 19 -5.21 -8.18 6.17
CA ARG A 19 -4.83 -6.83 6.55
C ARG A 19 -3.50 -6.45 5.93
N THR A 20 -2.50 -7.31 6.02
CA THR A 20 -1.11 -6.97 5.65
C THR A 20 -0.72 -7.16 4.19
N HIS A 21 -1.54 -7.85 3.40
CA HIS A 21 -1.32 -8.08 1.96
C HIS A 21 0.01 -8.77 1.62
N SER A 22 0.67 -9.36 2.61
CA SER A 22 1.96 -10.04 2.48
C SER A 22 2.12 -11.05 3.60
N GLU A 23 2.83 -12.15 3.33
CA GLU A 23 3.10 -13.16 4.37
C GLU A 23 4.05 -12.63 5.45
N ALA A 24 5.05 -11.83 5.05
CA ALA A 24 5.95 -11.16 5.98
C ALA A 24 5.21 -10.18 6.90
N GLY A 25 4.33 -9.35 6.34
CA GLY A 25 3.50 -8.46 7.15
C GLY A 25 2.52 -9.22 8.04
N ALA A 26 1.98 -10.36 7.58
CA ALA A 26 1.06 -11.16 8.39
C ALA A 26 1.74 -11.74 9.62
N ARG A 27 3.01 -12.16 9.47
CA ARG A 27 3.88 -12.55 10.58
C ARG A 27 4.04 -11.40 11.56
N ASP A 28 4.49 -10.23 11.10
CA ASP A 28 4.70 -9.06 11.97
C ASP A 28 3.41 -8.61 12.70
N ASP A 29 2.28 -8.76 12.03
CA ASP A 29 0.97 -8.34 12.54
C ASP A 29 0.40 -9.30 13.57
N PHE A 30 0.49 -10.61 13.29
CA PHE A 30 0.15 -11.67 14.23
C PHE A 30 1.05 -11.61 15.47
N GLU A 31 2.35 -11.39 15.27
CA GLU A 31 3.30 -11.27 16.36
C GLU A 31 2.98 -10.06 17.27
N GLN A 32 2.56 -8.93 16.71
CA GLN A 32 2.07 -7.79 17.49
C GLN A 32 0.76 -8.10 18.25
N MET A 33 -0.15 -8.85 17.64
CA MET A 33 -1.38 -9.30 18.30
C MET A 33 -1.08 -10.18 19.51
N ILE A 34 -0.15 -11.14 19.36
CA ILE A 34 0.28 -12.01 20.46
C ILE A 34 0.90 -11.20 21.59
N ALA A 35 1.74 -10.20 21.30
CA ALA A 35 2.33 -9.34 22.32
C ALA A 35 1.25 -8.60 23.14
N GLN A 36 0.26 -8.00 22.48
CA GLN A 36 -0.85 -7.32 23.17
C GLN A 36 -1.76 -8.30 23.93
N LEU A 37 -1.98 -9.50 23.38
CA LEU A 37 -2.73 -10.54 24.06
C LEU A 37 -2.03 -11.02 25.34
N VAL A 38 -0.72 -11.20 25.30
CA VAL A 38 0.08 -11.59 26.47
C VAL A 38 0.05 -10.49 27.53
N ASP A 39 0.24 -9.22 27.14
CA ASP A 39 0.15 -8.06 28.03
C ASP A 39 -1.22 -7.98 28.73
N ALA A 40 -2.30 -8.16 27.96
CA ALA A 40 -3.67 -8.18 28.48
C ALA A 40 -3.93 -9.32 29.47
N LEU A 41 -3.29 -10.48 29.29
CA LEU A 41 -3.47 -11.66 30.14
C LEU A 41 -2.58 -11.65 31.38
N HIS A 42 -1.52 -10.86 31.38
CA HIS A 42 -0.51 -10.81 32.45
C HIS A 42 -0.22 -9.36 32.88
N PRO A 43 -1.23 -8.61 33.35
CA PRO A 43 -1.03 -7.24 33.82
C PRO A 43 -0.05 -7.22 34.98
N GLY A 44 0.94 -6.33 34.93
CA GLY A 44 1.94 -6.14 35.99
C GLY A 44 3.29 -6.83 35.75
N PHE A 45 3.42 -7.61 34.68
CA PHE A 45 4.74 -8.08 34.24
C PHE A 45 5.36 -7.14 33.21
N ARG A 46 6.70 -7.06 33.18
CA ARG A 46 7.42 -6.24 32.19
C ARG A 46 7.62 -7.05 30.91
N LEU A 47 6.95 -6.63 29.84
CA LEU A 47 7.16 -7.17 28.51
C LEU A 47 8.48 -6.63 27.93
N ILE A 48 9.43 -7.52 27.66
CA ILE A 48 10.73 -7.21 27.06
C ILE A 48 10.76 -7.84 25.66
N ARG A 49 10.96 -6.99 24.66
CA ARG A 49 11.13 -7.43 23.27
C ARG A 49 12.61 -7.46 22.95
N LEU A 50 13.20 -8.66 22.87
CA LEU A 50 14.58 -8.81 22.41
C LEU A 50 14.58 -8.79 20.88
N ILE A 51 15.31 -7.83 20.30
CA ILE A 51 15.54 -7.76 18.86
C ILE A 51 16.75 -8.68 18.58
N GLY A 52 16.50 -9.90 18.12
CA GLY A 52 17.56 -10.80 17.69
C GLY A 52 18.29 -10.26 16.46
N ALA A 53 19.62 -10.27 16.51
CA ALA A 53 20.52 -9.82 15.45
C ALA A 53 20.48 -10.75 14.22
N ASN A 54 19.43 -10.70 13.40
CA ASN A 54 19.50 -11.10 11.99
C ASN A 54 18.27 -10.61 11.19
N PRO A 55 18.43 -9.74 10.18
CA PRO A 55 17.34 -9.36 9.28
C PRO A 55 17.02 -10.55 8.37
N GLY A 56 15.91 -11.25 8.63
CA GLY A 56 15.41 -12.34 7.76
C GLY A 56 14.92 -13.61 8.46
N SER A 57 15.15 -13.79 9.77
CA SER A 57 14.68 -14.97 10.51
C SER A 57 13.87 -14.67 11.79
N ALA A 58 13.76 -13.40 12.15
CA ALA A 58 13.28 -12.95 13.45
C ALA A 58 11.74 -12.90 13.50
N GLY A 59 11.13 -13.97 13.99
CA GLY A 59 9.82 -13.82 14.63
C GLY A 59 10.01 -13.22 16.02
N ILE A 60 9.11 -12.37 16.48
CA ILE A 60 9.18 -11.78 17.81
C ILE A 60 9.24 -12.89 18.89
N ASP A 61 10.28 -12.81 19.71
CA ASP A 61 10.30 -13.44 21.03
C ASP A 61 9.72 -12.44 22.04
N VAL A 62 8.48 -12.66 22.47
CA VAL A 62 7.86 -11.88 23.55
C VAL A 62 8.32 -12.50 24.86
N PHE A 63 9.21 -11.81 25.59
CA PHE A 63 9.65 -12.25 26.90
C PHE A 63 8.93 -11.46 27.99
N LEU A 64 8.52 -12.14 29.05
CA LEU A 64 7.87 -11.56 30.21
C LEU A 64 8.71 -11.89 31.46
N GLY A 65 9.16 -10.87 32.19
CA GLY A 65 9.86 -10.99 33.49
C GLY A 65 9.14 -10.20 34.59
N HIS A 66 9.24 -10.51 35.89
CA HIS A 66 10.46 -10.73 36.68
C HIS A 66 10.18 -11.59 37.94
N LEU A 67 11.08 -12.51 38.31
CA LEU A 67 11.32 -13.11 39.64
C LEU A 67 12.60 -13.99 39.51
N ASP A 68 13.72 -13.51 40.05
CA ASP A 68 14.93 -14.28 40.42
C ASP A 68 15.54 -15.24 39.35
N ASP A 69 15.96 -14.72 38.18
CA ASP A 69 16.69 -15.41 37.09
C ASP A 69 15.90 -16.25 36.08
N ARG A 70 14.55 -16.33 36.15
CA ARG A 70 13.76 -17.12 35.19
C ARG A 70 12.65 -16.34 34.49
N ILE A 71 12.46 -16.60 33.18
CA ILE A 71 11.47 -15.93 32.32
C ILE A 71 10.47 -16.90 31.71
N ILE A 72 9.32 -16.37 31.25
CA ILE A 72 8.43 -17.06 30.34
C ILE A 72 8.60 -16.46 28.94
N ALA A 73 8.84 -17.31 27.95
CA ALA A 73 9.08 -16.95 26.56
C ALA A 73 7.87 -17.33 25.70
N TRP A 74 7.22 -16.35 25.07
CA TRP A 74 6.21 -16.59 24.04
C TRP A 74 6.83 -16.34 22.68
N GLN A 75 6.78 -17.35 21.82
CA GLN A 75 7.31 -17.24 20.47
C GLN A 75 6.18 -17.39 19.47
N ALA A 76 5.93 -16.35 18.70
CA ALA A 76 4.88 -16.33 17.70
C ALA A 76 5.42 -16.83 16.35
N LYS A 77 4.68 -17.74 15.72
CA LYS A 77 4.93 -18.20 14.34
C LYS A 77 3.63 -18.25 13.57
N TYR A 78 3.55 -17.46 12.51
CA TYR A 78 2.36 -17.39 11.68
C TYR A 78 2.31 -18.56 10.68
N LEU A 79 1.83 -19.72 11.17
CA LEU A 79 1.66 -20.96 10.41
C LEU A 79 0.17 -21.20 10.16
N LEU A 80 -0.30 -20.91 8.95
CA LEU A 80 -1.69 -21.13 8.49
C LEU A 80 -1.72 -21.94 7.18
N PRO A 81 -2.86 -22.59 6.86
CA PRO A 81 -4.01 -22.83 7.75
C PRO A 81 -3.78 -23.99 8.72
N LEU A 82 -2.77 -24.83 8.47
CA LEU A 82 -2.50 -26.07 9.21
C LEU A 82 -0.99 -26.23 9.43
N VAL A 83 -0.61 -26.65 10.63
CA VAL A 83 0.78 -27.01 10.95
C VAL A 83 1.03 -28.46 10.53
N ARG A 84 1.97 -28.64 9.60
CA ARG A 84 2.32 -29.93 8.98
C ARG A 84 3.77 -30.31 9.25
N GLU A 85 4.16 -31.50 8.79
CA GLU A 85 5.52 -32.02 8.87
C GLU A 85 6.60 -31.05 8.34
N SER A 86 6.32 -30.32 7.26
CA SER A 86 7.24 -29.33 6.68
C SER A 86 7.65 -28.22 7.65
N HIS A 87 6.85 -27.95 8.69
CA HIS A 87 7.13 -26.90 9.69
C HIS A 87 7.94 -27.41 10.89
N ARG A 88 8.13 -28.73 11.05
CA ARG A 88 8.82 -29.33 12.21
C ARG A 88 10.24 -28.82 12.38
N ALA A 89 10.98 -28.63 11.28
CA ALA A 89 12.33 -28.08 11.30
C ALA A 89 12.34 -26.66 11.88
N GLN A 90 11.46 -25.79 11.36
CA GLN A 90 11.32 -24.42 11.81
C GLN A 90 10.96 -24.31 13.31
N ILE A 91 10.08 -25.19 13.81
CA ILE A 91 9.70 -25.24 15.23
C ILE A 91 10.91 -25.62 16.10
N ARG A 92 11.65 -26.66 15.72
CA ARG A 92 12.87 -27.08 16.44
C ARG A 92 13.92 -25.98 16.49
N ASP A 93 14.13 -25.30 15.38
CA ASP A 93 15.13 -24.24 15.27
C ASP A 93 14.75 -23.01 16.10
N SER A 94 13.44 -22.74 16.22
CA SER A 94 12.91 -21.67 17.06
C SER A 94 13.16 -21.95 18.55
N PHE A 95 12.88 -23.16 19.02
CA PHE A 95 13.19 -23.56 20.40
C PHE A 95 14.69 -23.53 20.68
N ARG A 96 15.51 -24.07 19.76
CA ARG A 96 16.98 -24.04 19.90
C ARG A 96 17.51 -22.60 19.97
N ALA A 97 16.95 -21.69 19.19
CA ALA A 97 17.31 -20.28 19.24
C ALA A 97 16.99 -19.66 20.61
N ALA A 98 15.80 -19.92 21.15
CA ALA A 98 15.41 -19.44 22.48
C ALA A 98 16.38 -19.94 23.58
N VAL A 99 16.74 -21.23 23.55
CA VAL A 99 17.69 -21.82 24.51
C VAL A 99 19.11 -21.23 24.34
N ARG A 100 19.56 -21.01 23.11
CA ARG A 100 20.87 -20.37 22.85
C ARG A 100 20.89 -18.94 23.37
N ASN A 101 19.86 -18.14 23.08
CA ASN A 101 19.76 -16.75 23.55
C ASN A 101 19.76 -16.69 25.09
N ALA A 102 19.02 -17.59 25.75
CA ALA A 102 19.01 -17.69 27.20
C ALA A 102 20.41 -17.91 27.80
N ARG A 103 21.22 -18.77 27.17
CA ARG A 103 22.61 -19.00 27.57
C ARG A 103 23.51 -17.81 27.30
N GLU A 104 23.35 -17.16 26.14
CA GLU A 104 24.17 -16.02 25.72
C GLU A 104 23.98 -14.80 26.63
N TYR A 105 22.74 -14.52 27.03
CA TYR A 105 22.38 -13.35 27.84
C TYR A 105 22.21 -13.66 29.33
N GLY A 106 22.52 -14.89 29.77
CA GLY A 106 22.60 -15.25 31.19
C GLY A 106 21.27 -15.32 31.95
N TYR A 107 20.15 -15.65 31.27
CA TYR A 107 18.85 -15.82 31.91
C TYR A 107 18.32 -17.26 31.75
N GLY A 108 17.51 -17.74 32.70
CA GLY A 108 16.81 -19.03 32.61
C GLY A 108 15.45 -18.90 31.95
N ILE A 109 15.00 -19.92 31.21
CA ILE A 109 13.62 -20.02 30.71
C ILE A 109 12.86 -21.01 31.62
N ASP A 110 11.86 -20.55 32.38
CA ASP A 110 10.95 -21.46 33.10
C ASP A 110 10.00 -22.16 32.12
N ARG A 111 9.47 -21.38 31.18
CA ARG A 111 8.45 -21.85 30.24
C ARG A 111 8.61 -21.21 28.86
N TRP A 112 8.50 -22.03 27.82
CA TRP A 112 8.46 -21.62 26.42
C TRP A 112 7.12 -22.01 25.79
N ILE A 113 6.43 -21.03 25.22
CA ILE A 113 5.09 -21.17 24.66
C ILE A 113 5.12 -20.81 23.18
N LEU A 114 4.85 -21.79 22.31
CA LEU A 114 4.71 -21.56 20.89
C LEU A 114 3.29 -21.07 20.57
N CYS A 115 3.16 -19.91 19.95
CA CYS A 115 1.88 -19.37 19.51
C CYS A 115 1.75 -19.53 17.99
N VAL A 116 0.79 -20.35 17.54
CA VAL A 116 0.52 -20.61 16.13
C VAL A 116 -0.98 -20.46 15.84
N PRO A 117 -1.37 -19.73 14.78
CA PRO A 117 -2.77 -19.50 14.45
C PRO A 117 -3.47 -20.70 13.79
N GLY A 118 -2.71 -21.67 13.28
CA GLY A 118 -3.24 -22.87 12.64
C GLY A 118 -3.31 -24.07 13.59
N SER A 119 -4.26 -24.97 13.32
CA SER A 119 -4.38 -26.26 14.01
C SER A 119 -3.30 -27.25 13.55
N LEU A 120 -3.01 -28.28 14.35
CA LEU A 120 -2.11 -29.37 13.96
C LEU A 120 -2.91 -30.50 13.29
N ASP A 121 -2.34 -31.14 12.27
CA ASP A 121 -2.83 -32.45 11.85
C ASP A 121 -2.49 -33.53 12.89
N GLN A 122 -3.21 -34.66 12.85
CA GLN A 122 -3.02 -35.76 13.80
C GLN A 122 -1.56 -36.27 13.88
N PRO A 123 -0.84 -36.50 12.76
CA PRO A 123 0.57 -36.91 12.80
C PRO A 123 1.48 -35.86 13.45
N THR A 124 1.24 -34.57 13.18
CA THR A 124 2.05 -33.48 13.73
C THR A 124 1.74 -33.24 15.19
N ALA A 125 0.50 -33.44 15.64
CA ALA A 125 0.14 -33.42 17.06
C ALA A 125 0.87 -34.52 17.86
N MET A 126 0.85 -35.76 17.36
CA MET A 126 1.59 -36.88 17.99
C MET A 126 3.10 -36.61 18.05
N TRP A 127 3.66 -36.08 16.96
CA TRP A 127 5.06 -35.67 16.93
C TRP A 127 5.36 -34.56 17.95
N TRP A 128 4.52 -33.52 18.01
CA TRP A 128 4.68 -32.40 18.94
C TRP A 128 4.70 -32.89 20.39
N ASP A 129 3.76 -33.74 20.77
CA ASP A 129 3.67 -34.27 22.13
C ASP A 129 4.89 -35.10 22.54
N ARG A 130 5.39 -35.93 21.62
CA ARG A 130 6.63 -36.68 21.84
C ARG A 130 7.83 -35.76 21.96
N TRP A 131 8.03 -34.89 20.98
CA TRP A 131 9.14 -33.95 20.93
C TRP A 131 9.16 -33.03 22.16
N ARG A 132 7.99 -32.50 22.54
CA ARG A 132 7.77 -31.72 23.76
C ARG A 132 8.29 -32.46 24.99
N ARG A 133 7.82 -33.70 25.25
CA ARG A 133 8.25 -34.48 26.42
C ARG A 133 9.76 -34.71 26.46
N GLU A 134 10.35 -35.06 25.32
CA GLU A 134 11.80 -35.26 25.18
C GLU A 134 12.58 -33.98 25.51
N GLN A 135 12.16 -32.83 24.97
CA GLN A 135 12.84 -31.56 25.23
C GLN A 135 12.63 -31.05 26.66
N GLN A 136 11.45 -31.24 27.25
CA GLN A 136 11.19 -30.88 28.65
C GLN A 136 12.07 -31.68 29.61
N ALA A 137 12.26 -32.98 29.34
CA ALA A 137 13.17 -33.83 30.12
C ALA A 137 14.64 -33.40 29.98
N ALA A 138 15.06 -33.05 28.76
CA ALA A 138 16.45 -32.67 28.48
C ALA A 138 16.85 -31.27 28.99
N THR A 139 15.90 -30.34 29.05
CA THR A 139 16.20 -28.92 29.35
C THR A 139 15.60 -28.41 30.64
N SER A 140 14.69 -29.16 31.26
CA SER A 140 13.85 -28.70 32.39
C SER A 140 12.99 -27.46 32.11
N ILE A 141 12.89 -27.04 30.83
CA ILE A 141 12.02 -25.93 30.40
C ILE A 141 10.62 -26.48 30.18
N ARG A 142 9.58 -25.85 30.74
CA ARG A 142 8.19 -26.23 30.43
C ARG A 142 7.84 -25.79 29.02
N ILE A 143 7.36 -26.70 28.18
CA ILE A 143 6.98 -26.40 26.79
C ILE A 143 5.46 -26.50 26.66
N ASP A 144 4.85 -25.52 26.02
CA ASP A 144 3.41 -25.45 25.77
C ASP A 144 3.10 -24.84 24.39
N MET A 145 1.85 -24.97 23.92
CA MET A 145 1.40 -24.37 22.67
C MET A 145 0.06 -23.66 22.82
N TRP A 146 -0.05 -22.48 22.20
CA TRP A 146 -1.31 -21.84 21.89
C TRP A 146 -1.55 -22.02 20.39
N ASP A 147 -2.28 -23.07 20.04
CA ASP A 147 -2.77 -23.33 18.68
C ASP A 147 -4.03 -22.51 18.38
N GLU A 148 -4.66 -22.75 17.23
CA GLU A 148 -5.87 -22.03 16.81
C GLU A 148 -6.94 -21.98 17.93
N ASN A 149 -7.27 -23.13 18.53
CA ASN A 149 -8.27 -23.23 19.58
C ASN A 149 -7.81 -22.54 20.87
N GLY A 150 -6.55 -22.75 21.26
CA GLY A 150 -5.94 -22.13 22.43
C GLY A 150 -5.90 -20.60 22.35
N LEU A 151 -5.64 -20.05 21.16
CA LEU A 151 -5.65 -18.62 20.90
C LEU A 151 -7.08 -18.06 20.87
N ARG A 152 -8.03 -18.73 20.21
CA ARG A 152 -9.46 -18.34 20.22
C ARG A 152 -10.01 -18.26 21.64
N ALA A 153 -9.74 -19.26 22.47
CA ALA A 153 -10.20 -19.29 23.86
C ALA A 153 -9.64 -18.12 24.69
N ARG A 154 -8.37 -17.77 24.48
CA ARG A 154 -7.71 -16.64 25.17
C ARG A 154 -8.22 -15.30 24.67
N LEU A 155 -8.34 -15.16 23.36
CA LEU A 155 -8.93 -13.98 22.74
C LEU A 155 -10.36 -13.80 23.21
N GLY A 156 -11.14 -14.85 23.48
CA GLY A 156 -12.52 -14.74 24.00
C GLY A 156 -12.64 -14.17 25.41
N ARG A 157 -11.54 -14.08 26.19
CA ARG A 157 -11.60 -13.59 27.59
C ARG A 157 -11.95 -12.10 27.65
N PRO A 158 -12.72 -11.63 28.65
CA PRO A 158 -13.07 -10.20 28.78
C PRO A 158 -11.85 -9.26 28.79
N VAL A 159 -10.77 -9.65 29.46
CA VAL A 159 -9.52 -8.87 29.53
C VAL A 159 -8.87 -8.62 28.15
N ALA A 160 -9.10 -9.52 27.19
CA ALA A 160 -8.59 -9.41 25.83
C ALA A 160 -9.54 -8.66 24.87
N ALA A 161 -10.60 -8.02 25.37
CA ALA A 161 -11.60 -7.35 24.53
C ALA A 161 -11.00 -6.23 23.65
N HIS A 162 -10.04 -5.47 24.16
CA HIS A 162 -9.36 -4.43 23.40
C HIS A 162 -8.48 -5.00 22.28
N VAL A 163 -7.79 -6.12 22.53
CA VAL A 163 -7.03 -6.85 21.51
C VAL A 163 -7.97 -7.40 20.45
N ARG A 164 -9.09 -8.00 20.86
CA ARG A 164 -10.14 -8.44 19.92
C ARG A 164 -10.63 -7.28 19.06
N ALA A 165 -10.88 -6.13 19.66
CA ALA A 165 -11.35 -4.97 18.92
C ALA A 165 -10.31 -4.44 17.93
N ALA A 166 -9.04 -4.38 18.33
CA ALA A 166 -7.97 -3.86 17.48
C ALA A 166 -7.64 -4.72 16.26
N TYR A 167 -7.86 -6.05 16.35
CA TYR A 167 -7.45 -7.01 15.31
C TYR A 167 -8.61 -7.71 14.61
N TYR A 168 -9.78 -7.80 15.25
CA TYR A 168 -10.92 -8.58 14.77
C TYR A 168 -12.27 -7.84 14.87
N ALA A 169 -12.34 -6.56 15.32
CA ALA A 169 -13.58 -5.81 15.19
C ALA A 169 -13.77 -5.37 13.74
N TRP A 170 -14.74 -6.00 13.09
CA TRP A 170 -15.36 -5.49 11.89
C TRP A 170 -16.49 -4.52 12.28
N PRO A 171 -16.66 -3.35 11.64
CA PRO A 171 -17.87 -2.54 11.81
C PRO A 171 -19.10 -3.40 11.47
N ARG A 172 -20.12 -3.44 12.34
CA ARG A 172 -21.30 -4.31 12.18
C ARG A 172 -21.94 -4.12 10.80
N ALA A 173 -21.61 -4.99 9.86
CA ALA A 173 -22.38 -5.20 8.64
C ALA A 173 -23.35 -6.34 8.94
N ALA A 174 -24.62 -5.99 9.11
CA ALA A 174 -25.70 -6.95 8.94
C ALA A 174 -25.53 -7.60 7.55
N GLY A 175 -25.45 -8.94 7.49
CA GLY A 175 -25.51 -9.67 6.21
C GLY A 175 -24.37 -10.64 5.88
N TYR A 176 -23.56 -11.10 6.83
CA TYR A 176 -22.67 -12.25 6.61
C TYR A 176 -22.94 -13.35 7.64
N ALA A 177 -23.83 -14.28 7.28
CA ALA A 177 -23.87 -15.61 7.90
C ALA A 177 -22.91 -16.50 7.13
N TRP A 178 -21.89 -17.01 7.80
CA TRP A 178 -21.05 -18.08 7.27
C TRP A 178 -21.93 -19.33 7.19
N SER A 179 -22.27 -19.78 5.98
CA SER A 179 -22.89 -21.08 5.77
C SER A 179 -21.86 -22.16 6.09
N GLY A 180 -21.83 -22.56 7.37
CA GLY A 180 -20.96 -23.61 7.85
C GLY A 180 -21.16 -23.87 9.34
N MET A 181 -22.42 -24.08 9.72
CA MET A 181 -22.82 -24.88 10.88
C MET A 181 -24.32 -25.14 10.71
N ALA A 182 -24.65 -26.25 10.08
CA ALA A 182 -25.97 -26.86 10.19
C ALA A 182 -25.73 -28.29 10.66
N ASP A 183 -25.97 -28.52 11.94
CA ASP A 183 -26.15 -29.85 12.50
C ASP A 183 -27.40 -30.48 11.90
N GLY A 184 -27.31 -31.75 11.49
CA GLY A 184 -28.45 -32.62 11.18
C GLY A 184 -28.58 -33.04 9.71
N PRO A 185 -28.77 -34.34 9.41
CA PRO A 185 -28.84 -34.84 8.05
C PRO A 185 -30.25 -34.67 7.48
N THR A 186 -30.38 -33.87 6.43
CA THR A 186 -31.51 -33.95 5.49
C THR A 186 -30.97 -34.30 4.10
N PRO A 187 -31.53 -35.31 3.41
CA PRO A 187 -30.97 -35.79 2.16
C PRO A 187 -31.31 -34.81 1.04
N VAL A 188 -30.27 -34.20 0.45
CA VAL A 188 -30.40 -33.38 -0.75
C VAL A 188 -30.07 -34.25 -1.95
N THR A 189 -31.05 -34.42 -2.82
CA THR A 189 -30.92 -34.94 -4.18
C THR A 189 -29.99 -34.04 -4.98
N ASP A 190 -28.94 -34.66 -5.52
CA ASP A 190 -27.81 -34.04 -6.22
C ASP A 190 -28.23 -33.41 -7.57
N PRO A 191 -28.23 -32.06 -7.74
CA PRO A 191 -28.23 -31.48 -9.06
C PRO A 191 -26.80 -31.43 -9.56
N ARG A 192 -26.50 -32.24 -10.59
CA ARG A 192 -25.19 -32.33 -11.28
C ARG A 192 -24.49 -30.96 -11.37
N PRO A 193 -23.20 -30.86 -11.02
CA PRO A 193 -22.48 -29.60 -11.08
C PRO A 193 -22.32 -29.15 -12.54
N ALA A 194 -22.81 -27.95 -12.84
CA ALA A 194 -22.49 -27.25 -14.08
C ALA A 194 -20.96 -27.12 -14.19
N ARG A 195 -20.42 -27.51 -15.34
CA ARG A 195 -19.00 -27.46 -15.68
C ARG A 195 -18.49 -26.01 -15.49
N ARG A 196 -17.73 -25.76 -14.42
CA ARG A 196 -17.11 -24.45 -14.14
C ARG A 196 -16.05 -24.15 -15.20
N THR A 197 -16.29 -23.17 -16.05
CA THR A 197 -15.29 -22.63 -16.99
C THR A 197 -14.36 -21.67 -16.23
N THR A 198 -13.09 -22.01 -16.13
CA THR A 198 -12.07 -21.06 -15.65
C THR A 198 -11.95 -19.92 -16.67
N PRO A 199 -12.03 -18.64 -16.27
CA PRO A 199 -11.85 -17.53 -17.20
C PRO A 199 -10.47 -17.61 -17.86
N ALA A 200 -10.43 -17.45 -19.18
CA ALA A 200 -9.17 -17.50 -19.92
C ALA A 200 -8.29 -16.28 -19.62
N ASP A 201 -7.00 -16.51 -19.40
CA ASP A 201 -6.00 -15.45 -19.27
C ASP A 201 -5.62 -14.92 -20.66
N VAL A 202 -6.48 -14.04 -21.19
CA VAL A 202 -6.29 -13.38 -22.50
C VAL A 202 -5.75 -11.97 -22.25
N SER A 203 -4.77 -11.54 -23.05
CA SER A 203 -4.29 -10.16 -23.06
C SER A 203 -5.41 -9.21 -23.47
N TRP A 204 -5.52 -8.07 -22.80
CA TRP A 204 -6.52 -7.04 -23.10
C TRP A 204 -5.86 -5.85 -23.78
N LEU A 205 -6.49 -5.32 -24.83
CA LEU A 205 -6.01 -4.18 -25.60
C LEU A 205 -7.04 -3.03 -25.57
N GLY A 206 -6.54 -1.80 -25.67
CA GLY A 206 -7.39 -0.63 -25.84
C GLY A 206 -8.28 -0.76 -27.08
N GLY A 207 -9.54 -0.36 -26.96
CA GLY A 207 -10.58 -0.53 -27.98
C GLY A 207 -11.32 -1.86 -27.91
N GLU A 208 -10.88 -2.82 -27.08
CA GLU A 208 -11.60 -4.08 -26.89
C GLU A 208 -12.78 -3.92 -25.92
N THR A 209 -13.82 -4.72 -26.17
CA THR A 209 -14.94 -4.86 -25.24
C THR A 209 -14.68 -6.02 -24.30
N VAL A 210 -14.58 -5.75 -23.01
CA VAL A 210 -14.27 -6.74 -21.98
C VAL A 210 -15.36 -6.78 -20.92
N ARG A 211 -15.46 -7.91 -20.21
CA ARG A 211 -16.35 -8.03 -19.06
C ARG A 211 -15.57 -7.83 -17.77
N VAL A 212 -15.97 -6.85 -16.97
CA VAL A 212 -15.46 -6.64 -15.61
C VAL A 212 -16.64 -6.76 -14.65
N ALA A 213 -16.52 -7.68 -13.68
CA ALA A 213 -17.65 -8.09 -12.84
C ALA A 213 -18.85 -8.54 -13.72
N ALA A 214 -20.02 -7.93 -13.52
CA ALA A 214 -21.23 -8.23 -14.28
C ALA A 214 -21.46 -7.29 -15.49
N ARG A 215 -20.52 -6.37 -15.79
CA ARG A 215 -20.70 -5.33 -16.81
C ARG A 215 -19.77 -5.51 -17.99
N THR A 216 -20.29 -5.18 -19.17
CA THR A 216 -19.53 -5.07 -20.41
C THR A 216 -19.03 -3.64 -20.56
N CYS A 217 -17.74 -3.46 -20.80
CA CYS A 217 -17.10 -2.14 -20.90
C CYS A 217 -16.13 -2.09 -22.08
N LEU A 218 -16.02 -0.92 -22.70
CA LEU A 218 -15.08 -0.64 -23.77
C LEU A 218 -13.78 -0.07 -23.17
N LEU A 219 -12.66 -0.73 -23.38
CA LEU A 219 -11.36 -0.25 -22.91
C LEU A 219 -10.94 0.99 -23.70
N GLU A 220 -10.54 2.06 -23.00
CA GLU A 220 -10.13 3.30 -23.66
C GLU A 220 -8.63 3.34 -24.00
N GLY A 221 -7.85 2.46 -23.37
CA GLY A 221 -6.43 2.29 -23.61
C GLY A 221 -5.95 0.93 -23.12
N ASN A 222 -4.69 0.62 -23.37
CA ASN A 222 -4.10 -0.62 -22.90
C ASN A 222 -4.06 -0.63 -21.36
N PRO A 223 -4.63 -1.65 -20.71
CA PRO A 223 -4.60 -1.71 -19.26
C PRO A 223 -3.20 -1.98 -18.75
N TRP A 224 -2.90 -1.43 -17.59
CA TRP A 224 -1.71 -1.79 -16.86
C TRP A 224 -1.90 -3.20 -16.27
N GLU A 225 -0.96 -4.09 -16.55
CA GLU A 225 -1.00 -5.47 -16.09
C GLU A 225 0.19 -5.78 -15.17
N ARG A 226 -0.09 -6.45 -14.05
CA ARG A 226 0.93 -7.01 -13.17
C ARG A 226 0.60 -8.45 -12.81
N ARG A 227 1.62 -9.30 -12.84
CA ARG A 227 1.52 -10.72 -12.51
C ARG A 227 2.19 -10.97 -11.16
N GLY A 228 1.64 -11.92 -10.39
CA GLY A 228 2.34 -12.45 -9.22
C GLY A 228 3.69 -13.03 -9.63
N GLY A 229 4.72 -12.91 -8.78
CA GLY A 229 6.05 -13.48 -9.08
C GLY A 229 6.03 -14.99 -9.27
N ASP A 230 5.06 -15.66 -8.63
CA ASP A 230 4.75 -17.08 -8.81
C ASP A 230 3.74 -17.33 -9.96
N GLY A 231 3.29 -16.30 -10.68
CA GLY A 231 2.28 -16.40 -11.73
C GLY A 231 0.90 -16.89 -11.27
N SER A 232 0.59 -16.87 -9.96
CA SER A 232 -0.67 -17.36 -9.41
C SER A 232 -1.87 -16.46 -9.72
N TRP A 233 -1.63 -15.17 -9.96
CA TRP A 233 -2.67 -14.19 -10.27
C TRP A 233 -2.19 -13.15 -11.30
N VAL A 234 -3.16 -12.50 -11.94
CA VAL A 234 -2.98 -11.37 -12.85
C VAL A 234 -3.88 -10.22 -12.37
N LEU A 235 -3.31 -9.04 -12.19
CA LEU A 235 -4.02 -7.80 -11.86
C LEU A 235 -4.00 -6.91 -13.09
N ARG A 236 -5.18 -6.40 -13.48
CA ARG A 236 -5.35 -5.43 -14.56
C ARG A 236 -6.06 -4.21 -14.04
N GLU A 237 -5.58 -3.05 -14.45
CA GLU A 237 -6.17 -1.76 -14.08
C GLU A 237 -6.15 -0.80 -15.26
N GLY A 238 -7.18 0.01 -15.40
CA GLY A 238 -7.24 0.95 -16.52
C GLY A 238 -8.53 1.75 -16.58
N THR A 239 -8.63 2.58 -17.63
CA THR A 239 -9.83 3.32 -17.98
C THR A 239 -10.68 2.53 -18.97
N ALA A 240 -11.99 2.60 -18.77
CA ALA A 240 -12.97 2.03 -19.68
C ALA A 240 -14.22 2.91 -19.70
N SER A 241 -15.12 2.63 -20.62
CA SER A 241 -16.42 3.28 -20.72
C SER A 241 -17.54 2.25 -20.73
N LEU A 242 -18.60 2.51 -19.96
CA LEU A 242 -19.83 1.73 -20.04
C LEU A 242 -20.68 2.18 -21.23
N PRO A 243 -21.31 1.24 -21.96
CA PRO A 243 -22.12 1.56 -23.13
C PRO A 243 -23.37 2.36 -22.73
N GLY A 244 -23.74 3.31 -23.60
CA GLY A 244 -24.90 4.18 -23.44
C GLY A 244 -24.67 5.53 -24.14
N PRO A 245 -25.73 6.30 -24.49
CA PRO A 245 -25.59 7.68 -24.95
C PRO A 245 -25.91 8.68 -23.81
N PRO A 246 -24.95 9.49 -23.32
CA PRO A 246 -23.51 9.44 -23.59
C PRO A 246 -22.81 8.26 -22.87
N PRO A 247 -21.64 7.80 -23.36
CA PRO A 247 -20.88 6.74 -22.71
C PRO A 247 -20.42 7.20 -21.33
N ARG A 248 -20.51 6.32 -20.34
CA ARG A 248 -20.16 6.65 -18.95
C ARG A 248 -18.72 6.23 -18.66
N PRO A 249 -17.79 7.17 -18.41
CA PRO A 249 -16.41 6.84 -18.07
C PRO A 249 -16.31 6.14 -16.71
N VAL A 250 -15.48 5.10 -16.66
CA VAL A 250 -15.19 4.32 -15.45
C VAL A 250 -13.69 4.03 -15.33
N TRP A 251 -13.25 3.83 -14.09
CA TRP A 251 -11.99 3.18 -13.78
C TRP A 251 -12.29 1.73 -13.39
N PHE A 252 -11.43 0.80 -13.78
CA PHE A 252 -11.59 -0.60 -13.42
C PHE A 252 -10.36 -1.18 -12.74
N ARG A 253 -10.62 -2.16 -11.88
CA ARG A 253 -9.62 -3.06 -11.33
C ARG A 253 -10.14 -4.49 -11.47
N HIS A 254 -9.32 -5.35 -12.04
CA HIS A 254 -9.63 -6.75 -12.30
C HIS A 254 -8.52 -7.65 -11.81
N VAL A 255 -8.88 -8.74 -11.13
CA VAL A 255 -7.95 -9.76 -10.67
C VAL A 255 -8.42 -11.11 -11.21
N LEU A 256 -7.55 -11.81 -11.91
CA LEU A 256 -7.75 -13.20 -12.33
C LEU A 256 -6.84 -14.12 -11.52
N VAL A 257 -7.41 -15.16 -10.93
CA VAL A 257 -6.66 -16.23 -10.25
C VAL A 257 -6.37 -17.34 -11.26
N ARG A 258 -5.08 -17.55 -11.55
CA ARG A 258 -4.61 -18.67 -12.39
C ARG A 258 -4.39 -19.92 -11.55
N ARG A 259 -3.90 -19.74 -10.32
CA ARG A 259 -3.66 -20.82 -9.35
C ARG A 259 -4.15 -20.35 -7.97
N PRO A 260 -5.06 -21.09 -7.33
CA PRO A 260 -5.48 -20.79 -5.96
C PRO A 260 -4.28 -20.77 -5.02
N GLY A 261 -4.29 -19.84 -4.07
CA GLY A 261 -3.21 -19.69 -3.12
C GLY A 261 -3.28 -18.34 -2.42
N PHE A 262 -2.55 -18.23 -1.31
CA PHE A 262 -2.59 -17.07 -0.43
C PHE A 262 -2.36 -15.73 -1.15
N ALA A 263 -1.40 -15.67 -2.07
CA ALA A 263 -1.09 -14.47 -2.83
C ALA A 263 -2.26 -14.03 -3.73
N ALA A 264 -2.98 -14.97 -4.34
CA ALA A 264 -4.15 -14.71 -5.16
C ALA A 264 -5.36 -14.30 -4.30
N ASP A 265 -5.60 -15.01 -3.20
CA ASP A 265 -6.67 -14.70 -2.24
C ASP A 265 -6.51 -13.30 -1.64
N ALA A 266 -5.27 -12.90 -1.34
CA ALA A 266 -4.98 -11.54 -0.86
C ALA A 266 -5.35 -10.47 -1.89
N LYS A 267 -5.18 -10.73 -3.20
CA LYS A 267 -5.61 -9.80 -4.25
C LYS A 267 -7.12 -9.71 -4.36
N LEU A 268 -7.82 -10.84 -4.30
CA LEU A 268 -9.28 -10.87 -4.26
C LEU A 268 -9.83 -10.09 -3.06
N ALA A 269 -9.26 -10.30 -1.87
CA ALA A 269 -9.65 -9.59 -0.65
C ALA A 269 -9.36 -8.08 -0.70
N THR A 270 -8.29 -7.68 -1.40
CA THR A 270 -8.00 -6.25 -1.63
C THR A 270 -9.15 -5.60 -2.40
N VAL A 271 -9.59 -6.25 -3.49
CA VAL A 271 -10.69 -5.76 -4.33
C VAL A 271 -12.01 -5.78 -3.56
N ASP A 272 -12.30 -6.84 -2.80
CA ASP A 272 -13.48 -6.91 -1.92
C ASP A 272 -13.50 -5.74 -0.92
N SER A 273 -12.38 -5.48 -0.27
CA SER A 273 -12.27 -4.37 0.69
C SER A 273 -12.50 -3.01 0.02
N GLN A 274 -12.02 -2.83 -1.22
CA GLN A 274 -12.26 -1.60 -1.98
C GLN A 274 -13.71 -1.45 -2.40
N ILE A 275 -14.37 -2.53 -2.84
CA ILE A 275 -15.81 -2.53 -3.14
C ILE A 275 -16.59 -2.08 -1.91
N ARG A 276 -16.31 -2.68 -0.75
CA ARG A 276 -16.99 -2.32 0.51
C ARG A 276 -16.74 -0.87 0.92
N LEU A 277 -15.49 -0.40 0.82
CA LEU A 277 -15.16 0.99 1.14
C LEU A 277 -15.88 1.96 0.19
N LEU A 278 -15.88 1.69 -1.12
CA LEU A 278 -16.60 2.53 -2.08
C LEU A 278 -18.13 2.46 -1.90
N ALA A 279 -18.69 1.33 -1.47
CA ALA A 279 -20.10 1.25 -1.10
C ALA A 279 -20.44 2.12 0.12
N GLU A 280 -19.50 2.24 1.06
CA GLU A 280 -19.67 3.07 2.26
C GLU A 280 -19.49 4.56 1.96
N ILE A 281 -18.40 4.95 1.30
CA ILE A 281 -17.96 6.35 1.19
C ILE A 281 -17.94 6.91 -0.24
N GLY A 282 -18.21 6.10 -1.26
CA GLY A 282 -18.21 6.51 -2.65
C GLY A 282 -19.19 7.65 -2.94
N GLY A 283 -18.84 8.49 -3.90
CA GLY A 283 -19.66 9.66 -4.30
C GLY A 283 -19.61 10.86 -3.37
N ARG A 284 -19.10 10.68 -2.15
CA ARG A 284 -18.98 11.78 -1.20
C ARG A 284 -17.86 12.73 -1.62
N ARG A 285 -18.20 14.01 -1.83
CA ARG A 285 -17.23 15.12 -1.94
C ARG A 285 -16.07 14.83 -2.91
N GLY A 286 -16.36 14.27 -4.09
CA GLY A 286 -15.37 13.99 -5.14
C GLY A 286 -14.63 12.65 -5.03
N LEU A 287 -15.03 11.77 -4.09
CA LEU A 287 -14.62 10.37 -4.09
C LEU A 287 -15.30 9.60 -5.22
N PRO A 288 -14.63 8.63 -5.86
CA PRO A 288 -15.22 7.87 -6.95
C PRO A 288 -16.42 7.05 -6.47
N ASP A 289 -17.46 6.96 -7.30
CA ASP A 289 -18.65 6.15 -7.00
C ASP A 289 -18.35 4.65 -7.22
N LEU A 290 -18.96 3.77 -6.42
CA LEU A 290 -19.07 2.36 -6.80
C LEU A 290 -20.11 2.20 -7.90
N ILE A 291 -19.74 1.60 -9.03
CA ILE A 291 -20.68 1.26 -10.11
C ILE A 291 -21.08 -0.21 -10.07
N GLU A 292 -20.08 -1.08 -9.96
CA GLU A 292 -20.26 -2.53 -9.90
C GLU A 292 -19.08 -3.15 -9.17
N GLY A 293 -19.33 -4.21 -8.42
CA GLY A 293 -18.29 -4.96 -7.73
C GLY A 293 -18.67 -6.42 -7.59
N GLN A 294 -17.78 -7.32 -7.99
CA GLN A 294 -18.00 -8.75 -7.82
C GLN A 294 -16.70 -9.44 -7.46
N VAL A 295 -16.78 -10.36 -6.51
CA VAL A 295 -15.67 -11.22 -6.11
C VAL A 295 -16.13 -12.66 -6.13
N THR A 296 -15.34 -13.51 -6.77
CA THR A 296 -15.52 -14.96 -6.84
C THR A 296 -14.20 -15.63 -6.44
N PRO A 297 -14.17 -16.96 -6.19
CA PRO A 297 -12.93 -17.65 -5.88
C PRO A 297 -11.85 -17.62 -6.99
N VAL A 298 -12.22 -17.28 -8.22
CA VAL A 298 -11.29 -17.30 -9.37
C VAL A 298 -11.07 -15.93 -9.99
N GLU A 299 -11.86 -14.92 -9.61
CA GLU A 299 -11.87 -13.62 -10.27
C GLU A 299 -12.49 -12.55 -9.37
N ALA A 300 -11.94 -11.34 -9.38
CA ALA A 300 -12.58 -10.16 -8.81
C ALA A 300 -12.59 -9.01 -9.81
N GLY A 301 -13.68 -8.25 -9.86
CA GLY A 301 -13.84 -7.07 -10.68
C GLY A 301 -14.44 -5.92 -9.87
N LEU A 302 -13.89 -4.73 -10.04
CA LEU A 302 -14.38 -3.48 -9.48
C LEU A 302 -14.48 -2.45 -10.60
N LEU A 303 -15.63 -1.78 -10.70
CA LEU A 303 -15.85 -0.63 -11.55
C LEU A 303 -16.25 0.55 -10.69
N SER A 304 -15.52 1.65 -10.84
CA SER A 304 -15.79 2.91 -10.16
C SER A 304 -16.02 4.06 -11.15
N GLY A 305 -16.90 4.99 -10.79
CA GLY A 305 -17.17 6.16 -11.60
C GLY A 305 -15.97 7.10 -11.63
N ARG A 306 -15.71 7.71 -12.79
CA ARG A 306 -14.68 8.76 -12.93
C ARG A 306 -15.20 9.88 -13.83
N LEU A 307 -14.58 11.05 -13.70
CA LEU A 307 -14.75 12.14 -14.67
C LEU A 307 -14.07 11.80 -16.02
N ALA A 308 -14.62 12.35 -17.10
CA ALA A 308 -14.07 12.20 -18.46
C ALA A 308 -12.91 13.18 -18.76
N GLY A 309 -12.57 14.06 -17.83
CA GLY A 309 -11.61 15.14 -18.08
C GLY A 309 -10.14 14.74 -17.93
N PRO A 310 -9.23 15.71 -18.14
CA PRO A 310 -7.80 15.47 -18.09
C PRO A 310 -7.33 15.20 -16.65
N THR A 311 -6.18 14.55 -16.55
CA THR A 311 -5.45 14.39 -15.30
C THR A 311 -4.80 15.71 -14.87
N TRP A 312 -4.48 15.83 -13.57
CA TRP A 312 -3.64 16.92 -13.08
C TRP A 312 -2.33 17.03 -13.84
N ARG A 313 -1.72 15.89 -14.22
CA ARG A 313 -0.46 15.87 -14.97
C ARG A 313 -0.59 16.57 -16.32
N GLU A 314 -1.64 16.28 -17.06
CA GLU A 314 -1.86 16.84 -18.40
C GLU A 314 -2.08 18.35 -18.37
N VAL A 315 -2.68 18.88 -17.30
CA VAL A 315 -2.98 20.31 -17.18
C VAL A 315 -1.85 21.11 -16.52
N PHE A 316 -1.24 20.58 -15.46
CA PHE A 316 -0.29 21.33 -14.62
C PHE A 316 1.11 20.74 -14.58
N GLY A 317 1.31 19.54 -15.12
CA GLY A 317 2.59 18.85 -15.03
C GLY A 317 3.69 19.65 -15.75
N PRO A 318 4.86 19.85 -15.13
CA PRO A 318 6.01 20.37 -15.87
C PRO A 318 6.29 19.44 -17.06
N PRO A 319 6.67 19.98 -18.23
CA PRO A 319 6.96 19.19 -19.41
C PRO A 319 8.03 18.18 -19.03
N ARG A 320 7.78 16.90 -19.31
CA ARG A 320 8.80 15.87 -19.16
C ARG A 320 10.01 16.40 -19.93
N ARG A 321 11.18 16.47 -19.28
CA ARG A 321 12.46 16.63 -20.00
C ARG A 321 12.38 15.59 -21.10
N ALA A 322 12.30 16.06 -22.33
CA ALA A 322 11.93 15.22 -23.46
C ALA A 322 12.65 13.89 -23.35
N ASP A 323 11.90 12.79 -23.54
CA ASP A 323 12.48 11.60 -24.13
C ASP A 323 13.52 12.10 -25.12
N ARG A 324 14.80 11.82 -24.87
CA ARG A 324 15.78 11.88 -25.92
C ARG A 324 15.17 10.99 -26.99
N GLY A 325 14.62 11.62 -28.03
CA GLY A 325 13.95 10.91 -29.11
C GLY A 325 14.85 9.77 -29.56
N PRO A 326 14.27 8.67 -30.09
CA PRO A 326 15.03 7.48 -30.44
C PRO A 326 16.28 7.96 -31.17
N THR A 327 17.46 7.67 -30.60
CA THR A 327 18.71 7.83 -31.31
C THR A 327 18.45 7.27 -32.69
N ARG A 328 18.47 8.14 -33.72
CA ARG A 328 18.43 7.72 -35.11
C ARG A 328 19.27 6.46 -35.18
N PRO A 329 18.75 5.33 -35.67
CA PRO A 329 19.57 4.13 -35.78
C PRO A 329 20.82 4.57 -36.52
N ARG A 330 21.99 4.34 -35.91
CA ARG A 330 23.24 4.45 -36.63
C ARG A 330 23.05 3.51 -37.81
N LEU A 331 22.77 4.09 -38.98
CA LEU A 331 22.91 3.41 -40.24
C LEU A 331 24.37 3.00 -40.28
N HIS A 332 24.64 1.76 -39.89
CA HIS A 332 25.86 1.10 -40.27
C HIS A 332 25.87 1.14 -41.80
N PRO A 333 26.81 1.84 -42.44
CA PRO A 333 26.90 1.79 -43.88
C PRO A 333 27.17 0.33 -44.24
N VAL A 334 26.29 -0.24 -45.05
CA VAL A 334 26.52 -1.49 -45.76
C VAL A 334 27.87 -1.36 -46.46
N ARG A 335 28.83 -2.21 -46.11
CA ARG A 335 30.11 -2.33 -46.81
C ARG A 335 29.82 -2.81 -48.23
N PRO A 336 30.18 -2.07 -49.29
CA PRO A 336 30.29 -2.63 -50.62
C PRO A 336 31.56 -3.50 -50.69
N THR A 337 31.39 -4.70 -51.21
CA THR A 337 32.47 -5.60 -51.62
C THR A 337 33.16 -5.05 -52.89
N GLY A 338 34.48 -4.87 -52.87
CA GLY A 338 35.29 -4.73 -54.10
C GLY A 338 36.35 -3.61 -54.04
N PRO A 339 37.49 -3.75 -54.76
CA PRO A 339 38.82 -3.38 -54.24
C PRO A 339 39.42 -2.10 -54.85
N GLY A 340 40.35 -1.45 -54.12
CA GLY A 340 41.45 -0.69 -54.72
C GLY A 340 41.79 0.69 -54.13
N TYR A 341 42.87 0.74 -53.33
CA TYR A 341 43.93 1.79 -53.31
C TYR A 341 43.62 3.24 -52.80
N PRO A 342 44.65 4.02 -52.36
CA PRO A 342 44.90 4.25 -50.93
C PRO A 342 44.67 5.69 -50.45
N SER A 343 44.64 5.85 -49.12
CA SER A 343 44.58 7.13 -48.40
C SER A 343 45.85 7.97 -48.51
N PRO A 344 45.74 9.29 -48.26
CA PRO A 344 46.78 10.02 -47.54
C PRO A 344 46.23 10.64 -46.25
N ARG A 345 46.97 10.48 -45.15
CA ARG A 345 46.88 11.34 -43.96
C ARG A 345 47.60 12.68 -44.26
N PRO A 346 47.16 13.77 -43.64
CA PRO A 346 48.13 14.61 -42.90
C PRO A 346 47.54 15.03 -41.54
N THR A 347 48.22 14.75 -40.41
CA THR A 347 49.21 15.58 -39.69
C THR A 347 48.66 16.88 -39.09
N ALA A 348 48.89 17.00 -37.78
CA ALA A 348 48.47 18.08 -36.90
C ALA A 348 49.17 19.42 -37.20
N GLY A 349 48.49 20.52 -36.89
CA GLY A 349 49.00 21.89 -36.84
C GLY A 349 48.23 22.73 -35.79
N PRO A 350 48.82 23.80 -35.23
CA PRO A 350 48.63 24.18 -33.82
C PRO A 350 47.52 25.21 -33.57
N ARG A 351 47.09 25.28 -32.30
CA ARG A 351 46.12 26.25 -31.77
C ARG A 351 46.65 27.68 -31.86
N LEU A 352 45.79 28.59 -32.31
CA LEU A 352 45.96 30.04 -32.17
C LEU A 352 45.04 30.56 -31.06
N TRP A 353 45.65 31.31 -30.14
CA TRP A 353 45.01 32.10 -29.09
C TRP A 353 44.57 33.45 -29.67
N GLY A 354 43.33 33.88 -29.40
CA GLY A 354 42.87 35.26 -29.64
C GLY A 354 41.61 35.38 -30.50
N ALA A 355 40.43 35.32 -29.87
CA ALA A 355 39.16 35.83 -30.39
C ALA A 355 38.30 36.36 -29.22
N PRO A 356 37.51 37.43 -29.40
CA PRO A 356 36.93 38.25 -28.34
C PRO A 356 35.81 37.54 -27.55
N PRO A 357 35.46 37.97 -26.32
CA PRO A 357 34.39 37.37 -25.53
C PRO A 357 33.03 37.82 -26.07
N GLY A 358 32.59 37.21 -27.16
CA GLY A 358 31.25 37.38 -27.71
C GLY A 358 30.54 36.03 -27.75
N GLU A 359 29.37 35.96 -27.10
CA GLU A 359 28.33 34.96 -27.36
C GLU A 359 28.63 33.51 -26.91
N GLY A 360 28.97 33.36 -25.63
CA GLY A 360 29.02 32.08 -24.93
C GLY A 360 28.00 31.92 -23.79
N ARG A 361 26.86 32.64 -23.81
CA ARG A 361 25.81 32.55 -22.75
C ARG A 361 24.38 32.43 -23.28
N ALA A 362 24.17 31.82 -24.44
CA ALA A 362 22.83 31.46 -24.89
C ALA A 362 22.61 29.95 -24.68
N ALA A 363 21.89 29.61 -23.61
CA ALA A 363 21.09 28.39 -23.37
C ALA A 363 21.25 27.80 -21.95
N LEU A 364 21.11 28.61 -20.90
CA LEU A 364 20.49 28.09 -19.67
C LEU A 364 18.99 28.03 -19.94
N GLY A 365 18.54 26.82 -20.26
CA GLY A 365 17.19 26.51 -20.71
C GLY A 365 16.12 27.05 -19.78
N ARG A 366 15.03 27.54 -20.39
CA ARG A 366 13.82 28.07 -19.74
C ARG A 366 13.52 27.31 -18.44
N THR A 367 13.67 28.00 -17.31
CA THR A 367 13.18 27.52 -16.02
C THR A 367 11.67 27.42 -16.12
N TRP A 368 11.12 26.22 -15.89
CA TRP A 368 9.67 26.06 -15.80
C TRP A 368 9.17 26.90 -14.63
N ALA A 369 8.24 27.80 -14.92
CA ALA A 369 7.40 28.44 -13.93
C ALA A 369 6.03 28.69 -14.58
N PRO A 370 4.92 28.29 -13.96
CA PRO A 370 3.60 28.54 -14.51
C PRO A 370 3.35 30.06 -14.55
N ASN A 371 2.58 30.52 -15.53
CA ASN A 371 2.09 31.90 -15.50
C ASN A 371 1.14 32.08 -14.29
N PRO A 372 0.85 33.33 -13.87
CA PRO A 372 0.02 33.60 -12.70
C PRO A 372 -1.37 32.94 -12.76
N SER A 373 -2.05 32.96 -13.92
CA SER A 373 -3.36 32.32 -14.07
C SER A 373 -3.32 30.80 -13.90
N THR A 374 -2.29 30.14 -14.43
CA THR A 374 -2.07 28.71 -14.25
C THR A 374 -1.74 28.39 -12.78
N ALA A 375 -0.99 29.26 -12.10
CA ALA A 375 -0.70 29.12 -10.67
C ALA A 375 -1.98 29.25 -9.81
N VAL A 376 -2.87 30.20 -10.12
CA VAL A 376 -4.19 30.32 -9.46
C VAL A 376 -5.00 29.04 -9.65
N ALA A 377 -5.12 28.55 -10.89
CA ALA A 377 -5.89 27.35 -11.20
C ALA A 377 -5.31 26.09 -10.52
N LEU A 378 -3.99 25.97 -10.50
CA LEU A 378 -3.27 24.92 -9.79
C LEU A 378 -3.59 24.93 -8.29
N LEU A 379 -3.49 26.08 -7.64
CA LEU A 379 -3.75 26.22 -6.21
C LEU A 379 -5.23 25.94 -5.87
N ARG A 380 -6.18 26.41 -6.69
CA ARG A 380 -7.60 26.06 -6.52
C ARG A 380 -7.85 24.56 -6.64
N THR A 381 -7.20 23.92 -7.60
CA THR A 381 -7.29 22.47 -7.80
C THR A 381 -6.65 21.71 -6.63
N ALA A 382 -5.50 22.19 -6.13
CA ALA A 382 -4.82 21.64 -4.96
C ALA A 382 -5.69 21.71 -3.71
N ALA A 383 -6.39 22.83 -3.51
CA ALA A 383 -7.36 23.00 -2.43
C ALA A 383 -8.51 21.99 -2.55
N GLY A 384 -9.11 21.87 -3.74
CA GLY A 384 -10.16 20.89 -4.01
C GLY A 384 -9.70 19.45 -3.77
N ALA A 385 -8.49 19.08 -4.21
CA ALA A 385 -7.92 17.76 -3.92
C ALA A 385 -7.73 17.52 -2.42
N GLY A 386 -7.34 18.56 -1.67
CA GLY A 386 -7.28 18.54 -0.21
C GLY A 386 -8.64 18.26 0.44
N ASP A 387 -9.74 18.77 -0.11
CA ASP A 387 -11.10 18.48 0.37
C ASP A 387 -11.52 17.03 0.11
N VAL A 388 -11.24 16.50 -1.08
CA VAL A 388 -11.52 15.10 -1.42
C VAL A 388 -10.76 14.16 -0.48
N LEU A 389 -9.48 14.44 -0.25
CA LEU A 389 -8.65 13.66 0.68
C LEU A 389 -9.12 13.81 2.13
N ALA A 390 -9.61 14.99 2.52
CA ALA A 390 -10.20 15.19 3.85
C ALA A 390 -11.42 14.29 4.06
N ALA A 391 -12.27 14.11 3.05
CA ALA A 391 -13.41 13.18 3.13
C ALA A 391 -12.96 11.73 3.35
N LEU A 392 -11.88 11.30 2.68
CA LEU A 392 -11.27 9.98 2.91
C LEU A 392 -10.67 9.85 4.32
N HIS A 393 -10.01 10.91 4.82
CA HIS A 393 -9.40 10.96 6.16
C HIS A 393 -10.44 10.95 7.27
N GLU A 394 -11.58 11.62 7.08
CA GLU A 394 -12.71 11.60 8.01
C GLU A 394 -13.32 10.20 8.15
N ALA A 395 -13.26 9.38 7.10
CA ALA A 395 -13.62 7.97 7.14
C ALA A 395 -12.53 7.08 7.78
N GLY A 396 -11.43 7.65 8.29
CA GLY A 396 -10.34 6.92 8.94
C GLY A 396 -9.32 6.30 7.96
N HIS A 397 -9.43 6.60 6.66
CA HIS A 397 -8.57 6.06 5.62
C HIS A 397 -7.60 7.12 5.07
N SER A 398 -6.57 6.67 4.35
CA SER A 398 -5.59 7.55 3.69
C SER A 398 -5.22 6.95 2.34
N HIS A 399 -5.08 7.78 1.32
CA HIS A 399 -4.88 7.36 -0.07
C HIS A 399 -3.50 6.70 -0.29
N ARG A 400 -2.44 7.30 0.24
CA ARG A 400 -1.04 6.84 0.31
C ARG A 400 -0.32 6.57 -1.01
N ALA A 401 -1.03 6.59 -2.13
CA ALA A 401 -0.49 6.42 -3.48
C ALA A 401 -0.90 7.56 -4.41
N LEU A 402 -1.10 8.77 -3.87
CA LEU A 402 -1.53 9.91 -4.68
C LEU A 402 -0.43 10.29 -5.68
N THR A 403 -0.83 10.49 -6.93
CA THR A 403 0.02 10.95 -8.03
C THR A 403 -0.76 11.96 -8.88
N PRO A 404 -0.08 12.73 -9.76
CA PRO A 404 -0.75 13.59 -10.74
C PRO A 404 -1.77 12.86 -11.63
N ASP A 405 -1.55 11.59 -11.97
CA ASP A 405 -2.49 10.78 -12.77
C ASP A 405 -3.65 10.22 -11.92
N GLY A 406 -3.58 10.39 -10.59
CA GLY A 406 -4.62 9.97 -9.64
C GLY A 406 -5.71 11.03 -9.41
N LEU A 407 -5.54 12.25 -9.92
CA LEU A 407 -6.52 13.33 -9.83
C LEU A 407 -7.05 13.66 -11.22
N ILE A 408 -8.37 13.60 -11.37
CA ILE A 408 -9.08 13.90 -12.63
C ILE A 408 -9.83 15.21 -12.47
N LEU A 409 -9.69 16.10 -13.45
CA LEU A 409 -10.32 17.41 -13.47
C LEU A 409 -11.64 17.35 -14.25
N PRO A 410 -12.62 18.22 -13.93
CA PRO A 410 -13.90 18.26 -14.64
C PRO A 410 -13.80 18.73 -16.09
N GLY A 411 -12.67 19.34 -16.48
CA GLY A 411 -12.37 19.76 -17.84
C GLY A 411 -10.97 20.33 -17.96
N ALA A 412 -10.63 20.84 -19.15
CA ALA A 412 -9.38 21.56 -19.38
C ALA A 412 -9.35 22.91 -18.64
N ASP A 413 -10.52 23.49 -18.35
CA ASP A 413 -10.67 24.60 -17.42
C ASP A 413 -10.79 24.05 -15.98
N PRO A 414 -9.77 24.24 -15.13
CA PRO A 414 -9.79 23.75 -13.75
C PRO A 414 -10.80 24.49 -12.85
N GLN A 415 -11.40 25.59 -13.32
CA GLN A 415 -12.46 26.31 -12.60
C GLN A 415 -13.84 25.65 -12.75
N ALA A 416 -14.00 24.69 -13.67
CA ALA A 416 -15.29 24.08 -13.99
C ALA A 416 -15.89 23.24 -12.85
N GLY A 417 -15.11 22.95 -11.80
CA GLY A 417 -15.57 22.22 -10.61
C GLY A 417 -14.42 21.61 -9.81
N PRO A 418 -14.72 20.92 -8.69
CA PRO A 418 -13.70 20.25 -7.90
C PRO A 418 -13.12 19.04 -8.66
N PRO A 419 -11.84 18.68 -8.42
CA PRO A 419 -11.26 17.45 -8.94
C PRO A 419 -11.89 16.23 -8.27
N THR A 420 -11.76 15.06 -8.92
CA THR A 420 -12.10 13.76 -8.34
C THR A 420 -10.88 12.85 -8.26
N LEU A 421 -10.86 11.94 -7.30
CA LEU A 421 -9.87 10.87 -7.29
C LEU A 421 -10.22 9.79 -8.32
N ARG A 422 -9.20 9.31 -9.04
CA ARG A 422 -9.32 8.19 -9.99
C ARG A 422 -9.65 6.87 -9.28
N ASP A 423 -9.02 6.64 -8.13
CA ASP A 423 -9.23 5.48 -7.28
C ASP A 423 -8.98 5.85 -5.80
N LEU A 424 -9.13 4.88 -4.88
CA LEU A 424 -8.83 5.08 -3.46
C LEU A 424 -7.36 4.77 -3.10
N GLY A 425 -6.48 4.63 -4.10
CA GLY A 425 -5.09 4.27 -3.94
C GLY A 425 -4.91 2.99 -3.13
N LEU A 426 -4.25 3.13 -1.98
CA LEU A 426 -3.95 2.06 -1.04
C LEU A 426 -4.83 2.13 0.22
N ALA A 427 -5.98 2.82 0.22
CA ALA A 427 -6.79 3.03 1.41
C ALA A 427 -7.17 1.76 2.20
N THR A 428 -7.33 0.64 1.49
CA THR A 428 -7.70 -0.67 2.06
C THR A 428 -6.52 -1.62 2.20
N VAL A 429 -5.34 -1.21 1.73
CA VAL A 429 -4.10 -2.00 1.82
C VAL A 429 -3.45 -1.75 3.18
N ALA A 430 -2.71 -2.71 3.73
CA ALA A 430 -1.87 -2.40 4.88
C ALA A 430 -0.80 -1.37 4.55
N ARG A 431 -0.24 -0.83 5.62
CA ARG A 431 0.94 0.04 5.57
C ARG A 431 2.19 -0.82 5.58
N HIS A 432 3.04 -0.61 4.60
CA HIS A 432 4.37 -1.22 4.56
C HIS A 432 5.39 -0.25 3.95
N ALA A 433 6.67 -0.52 4.18
CA ALA A 433 7.74 0.24 3.54
C ALA A 433 7.71 0.03 2.02
N GLU A 434 8.13 1.05 1.28
CA GLU A 434 8.21 1.12 -0.17
C GLU A 434 6.87 0.99 -0.90
N GLU A 435 5.77 1.24 -0.21
CA GLU A 435 4.44 1.22 -0.79
C GLU A 435 4.19 2.38 -1.77
N GLY A 436 3.23 2.16 -2.68
CA GLY A 436 2.78 3.14 -3.66
C GLY A 436 3.84 3.51 -4.71
N PRO A 437 3.49 4.38 -5.67
CA PRO A 437 4.43 4.86 -6.69
C PRO A 437 5.60 5.62 -6.07
N ALA A 438 6.80 5.43 -6.64
CA ALA A 438 8.02 6.09 -6.19
C ALA A 438 7.99 7.62 -6.41
N GLU A 439 7.29 8.08 -7.44
CA GLU A 439 7.09 9.50 -7.69
C GLU A 439 6.30 10.15 -6.53
N TYR A 440 6.82 11.25 -5.99
CA TYR A 440 6.28 11.95 -4.82
C TYR A 440 6.16 11.09 -3.55
N ARG A 441 6.83 9.94 -3.47
CA ARG A 441 6.79 9.08 -2.27
C ARG A 441 7.28 9.86 -1.05
N ALA A 442 6.54 9.77 0.05
CA ALA A 442 6.92 10.44 1.29
C ALA A 442 8.11 9.73 1.96
N PRO A 443 8.98 10.44 2.70
CA PRO A 443 10.16 9.83 3.33
C PRO A 443 9.85 8.63 4.22
N GLU A 444 8.72 8.67 4.96
CA GLU A 444 8.26 7.56 5.80
C GLU A 444 7.88 6.30 5.03
N GLN A 445 7.57 6.43 3.74
CA GLN A 445 7.27 5.30 2.86
C GLN A 445 8.54 4.73 2.23
N GLU A 446 9.71 5.37 2.32
CA GLU A 446 10.96 4.86 1.73
C GLU A 446 11.80 4.03 2.70
N ARG A 447 11.73 4.30 4.00
CA ARG A 447 12.54 3.60 5.00
C ARG A 447 11.82 3.50 6.33
N LEU A 448 11.82 2.32 6.93
CA LEU A 448 11.52 2.16 8.36
C LEU A 448 12.69 2.76 9.15
N GLY A 449 12.57 4.02 9.57
CA GLY A 449 13.46 4.60 10.56
C GLY A 449 13.38 3.86 11.90
N LEU A 450 14.39 4.06 12.76
CA LEU A 450 14.49 3.49 14.13
C LEU A 450 13.27 3.80 15.02
N HIS A 451 12.49 4.82 14.66
CA HIS A 451 11.17 5.11 15.20
C HIS A 451 10.14 4.87 14.09
N LYS A 452 9.21 3.92 14.30
CA LYS A 452 8.21 3.51 13.29
C LYS A 452 7.52 4.75 12.69
N PRO A 453 7.76 5.07 11.41
CA PRO A 453 7.08 6.17 10.76
C PRO A 453 5.58 5.88 10.67
N ARG A 454 4.74 6.83 11.10
CA ARG A 454 3.28 6.71 11.02
C ARG A 454 2.80 7.02 9.60
N ILE A 455 3.03 6.09 8.67
CA ILE A 455 2.37 6.09 7.35
C ILE A 455 0.86 6.28 7.57
N GLY A 456 0.21 7.19 6.84
CA GLY A 456 -1.21 7.49 7.02
C GLY A 456 -1.61 8.86 6.47
N VAL A 457 -2.50 9.57 7.16
CA VAL A 457 -3.04 10.86 6.69
C VAL A 457 -1.96 11.91 6.38
N ARG A 458 -0.87 11.93 7.15
CA ARG A 458 0.27 12.85 6.98
C ARG A 458 1.14 12.51 5.76
N THR A 459 1.00 11.29 5.24
CA THR A 459 1.60 10.87 3.97
C THR A 459 0.89 11.54 2.80
N ASP A 460 -0.44 11.63 2.82
CA ASP A 460 -1.21 12.32 1.77
C ASP A 460 -0.92 13.82 1.75
N VAL A 461 -0.74 14.43 2.94
CA VAL A 461 -0.32 15.84 3.07
C VAL A 461 0.99 16.09 2.33
N PHE A 462 1.99 15.24 2.55
CA PHE A 462 3.28 15.36 1.86
C PHE A 462 3.12 15.18 0.34
N ARG A 463 2.40 14.16 -0.11
CA ARG A 463 2.25 13.86 -1.54
C ARG A 463 1.56 15.01 -2.29
N LEU A 464 0.47 15.55 -1.74
CA LEU A 464 -0.22 16.70 -2.33
C LEU A 464 0.66 17.96 -2.35
N ALA A 465 1.37 18.23 -1.24
CA ALA A 465 2.31 19.35 -1.17
C ALA A 465 3.45 19.20 -2.19
N ALA A 466 3.99 18.00 -2.37
CA ALA A 466 5.09 17.73 -3.27
C ALA A 466 4.68 17.90 -4.73
N MET A 467 3.46 17.47 -5.08
CA MET A 467 2.86 17.72 -6.38
C MET A 467 2.70 19.23 -6.64
N ALA A 468 2.09 19.97 -5.72
CA ALA A 468 1.88 21.41 -5.86
C ALA A 468 3.20 22.17 -5.98
N TYR A 469 4.17 21.90 -5.09
CA TYR A 469 5.49 22.51 -5.14
C TYR A 469 6.18 22.25 -6.48
N HIS A 470 6.16 21.01 -6.96
CA HIS A 470 6.81 20.66 -8.21
C HIS A 470 6.16 21.36 -9.41
N CYS A 471 4.82 21.46 -9.43
CA CYS A 471 4.12 22.21 -10.47
C CYS A 471 4.39 23.72 -10.41
N LEU A 472 4.54 24.31 -9.21
CA LEU A 472 4.86 25.74 -9.06
C LEU A 472 6.29 26.09 -9.45
N THR A 473 7.25 25.19 -9.18
CA THR A 473 8.68 25.51 -9.27
C THR A 473 9.41 24.80 -10.41
N GLY A 474 8.83 23.72 -10.94
CA GLY A 474 9.47 22.85 -11.94
C GLY A 474 10.56 21.96 -11.37
N VAL A 475 10.76 21.99 -10.06
CA VAL A 475 11.78 21.23 -9.35
C VAL A 475 11.13 20.34 -8.29
N MET A 476 11.60 19.10 -8.19
CA MET A 476 11.17 18.18 -7.14
C MET A 476 11.61 18.73 -5.76
N PRO A 477 10.75 18.82 -4.72
CA PRO A 477 11.21 19.06 -3.36
C PRO A 477 12.36 18.15 -2.96
N ALA A 478 13.41 18.75 -2.42
CA ALA A 478 14.55 18.02 -1.90
C ALA A 478 14.17 17.21 -0.65
N ARG A 479 14.78 16.04 -0.49
CA ARG A 479 14.48 15.09 0.60
C ARG A 479 14.77 15.63 2.01
N GLY A 480 15.67 16.62 2.12
CA GLY A 480 16.01 17.29 3.38
C GLY A 480 15.09 18.47 3.74
N GLY A 481 14.05 18.72 2.93
CA GLY A 481 13.23 19.92 2.97
C GLY A 481 13.46 20.78 1.73
N PRO A 482 12.40 21.31 1.09
CA PRO A 482 12.52 22.17 -0.07
C PRO A 482 12.98 23.59 0.31
N ALA A 483 13.45 24.34 -0.68
CA ALA A 483 13.61 25.79 -0.53
C ALA A 483 12.22 26.45 -0.39
N PRO A 484 12.05 27.48 0.45
CA PRO A 484 10.80 28.25 0.49
C PRO A 484 10.51 28.89 -0.87
N LEU A 485 9.24 28.89 -1.29
CA LEU A 485 8.79 29.47 -2.54
C LEU A 485 9.13 30.96 -2.66
N ARG A 486 9.08 31.71 -1.55
CA ARG A 486 9.41 33.15 -1.53
C ARG A 486 10.86 33.44 -1.87
N GLY A 487 11.75 32.47 -1.69
CA GLY A 487 13.16 32.58 -2.06
C GLY A 487 13.45 32.23 -3.52
N LEU A 488 12.44 31.82 -4.29
CA LEU A 488 12.58 31.38 -5.67
C LEU A 488 12.20 32.48 -6.67
N PRO A 489 12.81 32.51 -7.86
CA PRO A 489 12.48 33.48 -8.90
C PRO A 489 11.17 33.11 -9.62
N LEU A 490 10.05 33.17 -8.90
CA LEU A 490 8.72 32.90 -9.43
C LEU A 490 8.12 34.17 -10.07
N PRO A 491 7.35 34.06 -11.16
CA PRO A 491 6.77 35.22 -11.87
C PRO A 491 5.53 35.80 -11.17
N PHE A 492 5.35 35.51 -9.88
CA PHE A 492 4.21 35.92 -9.08
C PHE A 492 4.57 35.98 -7.58
N PRO A 493 3.90 36.83 -6.79
CA PRO A 493 4.15 36.93 -5.35
C PRO A 493 3.61 35.72 -4.58
N VAL A 494 4.31 35.30 -3.52
CA VAL A 494 3.88 34.17 -2.68
C VAL A 494 3.53 34.66 -1.27
N PRO A 495 2.27 34.47 -0.81
CA PRO A 495 1.87 34.81 0.56
C PRO A 495 2.64 34.01 1.61
N ASP A 496 2.94 34.63 2.76
CA ASP A 496 3.61 33.96 3.89
C ASP A 496 2.89 32.67 4.30
N THR A 497 1.56 32.74 4.44
CA THR A 497 0.74 31.59 4.82
C THR A 497 0.87 30.40 3.86
N LEU A 498 0.94 30.66 2.55
CA LEU A 498 1.10 29.59 1.56
C LEU A 498 2.49 28.96 1.70
N ASP A 499 3.52 29.78 1.79
CA ASP A 499 4.91 29.32 1.83
C ASP A 499 5.20 28.50 3.10
N GLU A 500 4.85 29.05 4.27
CA GLU A 500 5.07 28.41 5.57
C GLU A 500 4.37 27.05 5.67
N VAL A 501 3.09 26.98 5.25
CA VAL A 501 2.32 25.74 5.33
C VAL A 501 2.81 24.71 4.32
N LEU A 502 3.18 25.12 3.11
CA LEU A 502 3.70 24.22 2.09
C LEU A 502 5.05 23.62 2.48
N VAL A 503 5.99 24.44 2.98
CA VAL A 503 7.29 23.97 3.47
C VAL A 503 7.10 23.02 4.64
N ARG A 504 6.24 23.36 5.61
CA ARG A 504 5.92 22.46 6.74
C ARG A 504 5.25 21.16 6.31
N ALA A 505 4.42 21.18 5.27
CA ALA A 505 3.81 19.96 4.72
C ALA A 505 4.84 19.03 4.04
N LEU A 506 5.99 19.57 3.63
CA LEU A 506 7.10 18.86 3.01
C LEU A 506 8.19 18.43 4.00
N ASP A 507 7.95 18.57 5.30
CA ASP A 507 8.89 18.12 6.33
C ASP A 507 9.14 16.60 6.23
N SER A 508 10.39 16.20 6.45
CA SER A 508 10.76 14.78 6.42
C SER A 508 10.15 13.99 7.58
N ASP A 509 9.88 14.65 8.71
CA ASP A 509 9.20 14.10 9.86
C ASP A 509 7.68 14.31 9.74
N PRO A 510 6.89 13.22 9.60
CA PRO A 510 5.43 13.32 9.49
C PRO A 510 4.79 14.07 10.66
N ALA A 511 5.35 14.01 11.87
CA ALA A 511 4.77 14.65 13.06
C ALA A 511 4.77 16.18 12.98
N ARG A 512 5.73 16.77 12.27
CA ARG A 512 5.87 18.23 12.10
C ARG A 512 4.96 18.81 11.02
N ARG A 513 4.45 17.95 10.12
CA ARG A 513 3.48 18.33 9.09
C ARG A 513 2.15 18.78 9.72
N PRO A 514 1.28 19.49 8.97
CA PRO A 514 -0.10 19.70 9.42
C PRO A 514 -0.80 18.38 9.76
N ALA A 515 -1.49 18.34 10.90
CA ALA A 515 -2.20 17.15 11.36
C ALA A 515 -3.42 16.80 10.50
N ARG A 516 -4.01 17.80 9.83
CA ARG A 516 -5.19 17.69 8.98
C ARG A 516 -4.87 18.30 7.62
N ILE A 517 -5.23 17.60 6.55
CA ILE A 517 -4.97 18.06 5.18
C ILE A 517 -5.71 19.36 4.83
N ARG A 518 -6.81 19.67 5.53
CA ARG A 518 -7.53 20.95 5.38
C ARG A 518 -6.66 22.17 5.61
N VAL A 519 -5.69 22.11 6.52
CA VAL A 519 -4.76 23.23 6.77
C VAL A 519 -3.96 23.56 5.51
N LEU A 520 -3.52 22.54 4.77
CA LEU A 520 -2.84 22.72 3.49
C LEU A 520 -3.80 23.21 2.41
N ALA A 521 -5.03 22.68 2.37
CA ALA A 521 -6.07 23.11 1.44
C ALA A 521 -6.42 24.60 1.62
N ASP A 522 -6.58 25.07 2.86
CA ASP A 522 -6.85 26.46 3.20
C ASP A 522 -5.70 27.39 2.76
N ALA A 523 -4.45 26.97 2.99
CA ALA A 523 -3.28 27.71 2.53
C ALA A 523 -3.24 27.84 1.00
N PHE A 524 -3.64 26.79 0.27
CA PHE A 524 -3.79 26.87 -1.19
C PHE A 524 -4.87 27.86 -1.62
N ARG A 525 -6.04 27.90 -0.93
CA ARG A 525 -7.09 28.89 -1.22
C ARG A 525 -6.59 30.32 -1.00
N VAL A 526 -5.94 30.57 0.13
CA VAL A 526 -5.34 31.89 0.44
C VAL A 526 -4.33 32.30 -0.63
N GLY A 527 -3.48 31.35 -1.06
CA GLY A 527 -2.54 31.54 -2.16
C GLY A 527 -3.23 31.91 -3.47
N ALA A 528 -4.24 31.13 -3.87
CA ALA A 528 -5.00 31.38 -5.10
C ALA A 528 -5.70 32.74 -5.10
N ASP A 529 -6.32 33.12 -3.98
CA ASP A 529 -7.06 34.38 -3.86
C ASP A 529 -6.12 35.59 -3.85
N HIS A 530 -4.94 35.47 -3.22
CA HIS A 530 -3.92 36.51 -3.27
C HIS A 530 -3.41 36.72 -4.70
N LEU A 531 -3.07 35.64 -5.40
CA LEU A 531 -2.59 35.69 -6.77
C LEU A 531 -3.65 36.23 -7.74
N ALA A 532 -4.91 35.82 -7.57
CA ALA A 532 -6.01 36.32 -8.37
C ALA A 532 -6.14 37.84 -8.21
N ARG A 533 -6.08 38.37 -6.99
CA ARG A 533 -6.14 39.82 -6.74
C ARG A 533 -4.94 40.59 -7.28
N TRP A 534 -3.77 39.96 -7.36
CA TRP A 534 -2.56 40.60 -7.90
C TRP A 534 -2.59 40.73 -9.44
N GLY A 535 -3.24 39.77 -10.12
CA GLY A 535 -3.32 39.76 -11.58
C GLY A 535 -4.41 40.65 -12.19
N TYR A 536 -5.18 41.38 -11.37
CA TYR A 536 -6.21 42.34 -11.79
C TYR A 536 -5.80 43.78 -11.49
#